data_AF-A0A2D6XIU1-F1
#
_entry.id   AF-A0A2D6XIU1-F1
#
_cell.length_a   1.000
_cell.length_b   1.000
_cell.length_c   1.000
_cell.angle_alpha   90.00
_cell.angle_beta   90.00
_cell.angle_gamma   90.00
#
_symmetry.space_group_name_H-M   'P 1'
#
loop_
_entity.id
_entity.type
_entity.pdbx_description
1 polymer ?
#
loop_
_entity_poly.entity_id
_entity_poly.type
_entity_poly.pdbx_seq_one_letter_code
_entity_poly.pdbx_strand_id
1 'polypeptide(L)'
;MKMSRHLKEKEERLLNRYFLLDESLQWWESEVSNNLNHIDFLENKEEYLPKDAEDLKVAMSRLKLLLGRCKMELKNMDNLENEIDDFLNQKKIIKYAPHR
;
A
#
# COMPACT_ATOMS: atom_id res chain seq x y z
N MET A 1 18.32 13.13 26.59
CA MET A 1 16.89 13.24 26.99
C MET A 1 16.23 11.87 26.87
N LYS A 2 15.57 11.36 27.92
CA LYS A 2 14.78 10.13 27.84
C LYS A 2 13.47 10.44 27.10
N MET A 3 13.27 9.83 25.94
CA MET A 3 11.99 9.84 25.23
C MET A 3 10.91 9.23 26.12
N SER A 4 9.75 9.89 26.25
CA SER A 4 8.67 9.36 27.10
C SER A 4 8.22 7.99 26.57
N ARG A 5 7.82 7.09 27.48
CA ARG A 5 7.36 5.74 27.12
C ARG A 5 6.27 5.78 26.04
N HIS A 6 5.35 6.74 26.16
CA HIS A 6 4.27 6.95 25.20
C HIS A 6 4.76 7.31 23.78
N LEU A 7 5.82 8.12 23.65
CA LEU A 7 6.38 8.47 22.35
C LEU A 7 7.08 7.28 21.68
N LYS A 8 7.75 6.42 22.47
CA LYS A 8 8.35 5.19 21.97
C LYS A 8 7.29 4.21 21.47
N GLU A 9 6.24 4.00 22.26
CA GLU A 9 5.11 3.15 21.87
C GLU A 9 4.43 3.67 20.60
N LYS A 10 4.27 5.00 20.46
CA LYS A 10 3.71 5.61 19.25
C LYS A 10 4.63 5.41 18.03
N GLU A 11 5.94 5.57 18.18
CA GLU A 11 6.94 5.32 17.13
C GLU A 11 6.92 3.87 16.65
N GLU A 12 6.96 2.91 17.58
CA GLU A 12 6.90 1.48 17.25
C GLU A 12 5.60 1.11 16.50
N ARG A 13 4.45 1.67 16.91
CA ARG A 13 3.19 1.44 16.18
C ARG A 13 3.21 2.00 14.76
N LEU A 14 3.77 3.21 14.56
CA LEU A 14 3.86 3.82 13.24
C LEU A 14 4.78 3.01 12.33
N LEU A 15 5.93 2.57 12.84
CA LEU A 15 6.85 1.69 12.12
C LEU A 15 6.20 0.36 11.76
N ASN A 16 5.52 -0.29 12.69
CA ASN A 16 4.83 -1.55 12.41
C ASN A 16 3.74 -1.40 11.35
N ARG A 17 2.96 -0.31 11.40
CA ARG A 17 1.96 -0.01 10.37
C ARG A 17 2.59 0.26 9.00
N TYR A 18 3.72 0.95 8.98
CA TYR A 18 4.49 1.19 7.75
C TYR A 18 4.93 -0.12 7.12
N PHE A 19 5.57 -1.01 7.88
CA PHE A 19 6.04 -2.29 7.36
C PHE A 19 4.89 -3.15 6.80
N LEU A 20 3.77 -3.24 7.53
CA LEU A 20 2.60 -3.99 7.06
C LEU A 20 1.99 -3.40 5.78
N LEU A 21 1.98 -2.07 5.65
CA LEU A 21 1.45 -1.41 4.47
C LEU A 21 2.38 -1.58 3.26
N ASP A 22 3.70 -1.49 3.47
CA ASP A 22 4.72 -1.72 2.43
C ASP A 22 4.64 -3.17 1.90
N GLU A 23 4.60 -4.16 2.79
CA GLU A 23 4.42 -5.56 2.41
C GLU A 23 3.09 -5.77 1.64
N SER A 24 2.02 -5.12 2.10
CA SER A 24 0.73 -5.21 1.41
C SER A 24 0.80 -4.60 0.01
N LEU A 25 1.44 -3.44 -0.17
CA LEU A 25 1.59 -2.78 -1.47
C LEU A 25 2.38 -3.64 -2.45
N GLN A 26 3.52 -4.21 -2.02
CA GLN A 26 4.32 -5.11 -2.84
C GLN A 26 3.52 -6.33 -3.30
N TRP A 27 2.67 -6.87 -2.42
CA TRP A 27 1.79 -7.98 -2.78
C TRP A 27 0.74 -7.55 -3.83
N TRP A 28 0.08 -6.41 -3.65
CA TRP A 28 -0.90 -5.91 -4.61
C TRP A 28 -0.27 -5.58 -5.97
N GLU A 29 0.94 -5.02 -5.99
CA GLU A 29 1.69 -4.74 -7.22
C GLU A 29 2.03 -6.02 -7.99
N SER A 30 2.45 -7.08 -7.28
CA SER A 30 2.68 -8.40 -7.85
C SER A 30 1.40 -8.99 -8.46
N GLU A 31 0.28 -8.90 -7.74
CA GLU A 31 -1.02 -9.39 -8.22
C GLU A 31 -1.52 -8.65 -9.47
N VAL A 32 -1.33 -7.32 -9.50
CA VAL A 32 -1.64 -6.51 -10.69
C VAL A 32 -0.77 -6.96 -11.87
N SER A 33 0.54 -7.09 -11.65
CA SER A 33 1.50 -7.49 -12.69
C SER A 33 1.18 -8.89 -13.25
N ASN A 34 0.89 -9.85 -12.38
CA ASN A 34 0.50 -11.20 -12.77
C ASN A 34 -0.78 -11.21 -13.60
N ASN A 35 -1.77 -10.41 -13.21
CA ASN A 35 -3.03 -10.34 -13.92
C ASN A 35 -2.91 -9.62 -15.27
N LEU A 36 -2.06 -8.59 -15.37
CA LEU A 36 -1.73 -7.93 -16.64
C LEU A 36 -1.01 -8.90 -17.59
N ASN A 37 0.00 -9.62 -17.11
CA ASN A 37 0.69 -10.65 -17.89
C ASN A 37 -0.27 -11.73 -18.40
N HIS A 38 -1.29 -12.09 -17.61
CA HIS A 38 -2.31 -13.04 -18.03
C HIS A 38 -3.21 -12.48 -19.13
N ILE A 39 -3.62 -11.21 -19.03
CA ILE A 39 -4.38 -10.52 -20.07
C ILE A 39 -3.56 -10.46 -21.35
N ASP A 40 -2.30 -10.02 -21.28
CA ASP A 40 -1.40 -9.94 -22.42
C ASP A 40 -1.23 -11.32 -23.09
N PHE A 41 -1.08 -12.38 -22.29
CA PHE A 41 -1.01 -13.74 -22.81
C PHE A 41 -2.28 -14.13 -23.59
N LEU A 42 -3.47 -13.82 -23.07
CA LEU A 42 -4.74 -14.14 -23.72
C LEU A 42 -4.95 -13.31 -25.00
N GLU A 43 -4.52 -12.05 -25.01
CA GLU A 43 -4.63 -11.16 -26.19
C GLU A 43 -3.68 -11.56 -27.32
N ASN A 44 -2.54 -12.16 -27.01
CA ASN A 44 -1.52 -12.55 -27.99
C ASN A 44 -1.58 -14.02 -28.44
N LYS A 45 -2.66 -14.75 -28.13
CA LYS A 45 -2.84 -16.11 -28.63
C LYS A 45 -3.05 -16.13 -30.15
N GLU A 46 -2.33 -17.01 -30.83
CA GLU A 46 -2.50 -17.22 -32.29
C GLU A 46 -3.87 -17.82 -32.63
N GLU A 47 -4.39 -18.69 -31.77
CA GLU A 47 -5.72 -19.29 -31.89
C GLU A 47 -6.58 -18.94 -30.68
N TYR A 48 -7.76 -18.39 -30.94
CA TYR A 48 -8.68 -17.91 -29.91
C TYR A 48 -9.85 -18.89 -29.72
N LEU A 49 -9.99 -19.46 -28.52
CA LEU A 49 -11.09 -20.34 -28.17
C LEU A 49 -12.21 -19.55 -27.46
N PRO A 50 -13.47 -19.99 -27.52
CA PRO A 50 -14.56 -19.34 -26.78
C PRO A 50 -14.30 -19.24 -25.26
N LYS A 51 -13.52 -20.17 -24.70
CA LYS A 51 -13.11 -20.13 -23.30
C LYS A 51 -12.17 -18.95 -22.99
N ASP A 52 -11.33 -18.56 -23.94
CA ASP A 52 -10.39 -17.44 -23.76
C ASP A 52 -11.12 -16.11 -23.60
N ALA A 53 -12.28 -15.94 -24.25
CA ALA A 53 -13.15 -14.78 -24.05
C ALA A 53 -13.66 -14.68 -22.61
N GLU A 54 -14.06 -15.80 -22.01
CA GLU A 54 -14.54 -15.84 -20.64
C GLU A 54 -13.38 -15.64 -19.65
N ASP A 55 -12.23 -16.28 -19.88
CA ASP A 55 -11.03 -16.11 -19.07
C ASP A 55 -10.54 -14.64 -19.10
N LEU A 56 -10.56 -13.99 -20.27
CA LEU A 56 -10.22 -12.56 -20.41
C LEU A 56 -11.20 -11.67 -19.63
N LYS A 57 -12.50 -11.96 -19.70
CA LYS A 57 -13.53 -11.21 -18.95
C LYS A 57 -13.33 -11.34 -17.44
N VAL A 58 -12.96 -12.53 -16.96
CA VAL A 58 -12.61 -12.77 -15.55
C VAL A 58 -11.36 -12.00 -15.17
N ALA A 59 -10.31 -12.06 -16.00
CA ALA A 59 -9.06 -11.34 -15.76
C ALA A 59 -9.27 -9.81 -15.70
N MET A 60 -10.08 -9.25 -16.60
CA MET A 60 -10.45 -7.83 -16.61
C MET A 60 -11.27 -7.44 -15.37
N SER A 61 -12.17 -8.31 -14.93
CA SER A 61 -12.96 -8.09 -13.70
C SER A 61 -12.06 -8.10 -12.46
N ARG A 62 -11.09 -9.03 -12.41
CA ARG A 62 -10.07 -9.08 -11.34
C ARG A 62 -9.19 -7.84 -11.36
N LEU A 63 -8.75 -7.38 -12.53
CA LEU A 63 -7.94 -6.16 -12.66
C LEU A 63 -8.67 -4.95 -12.06
N LYS A 64 -9.98 -4.81 -12.36
CA LYS A 64 -10.80 -3.71 -11.82
C LYS A 64 -10.85 -3.73 -10.29
N LEU A 65 -10.97 -4.91 -9.69
CA LEU A 65 -10.95 -5.08 -8.23
C LEU A 65 -9.57 -4.71 -7.66
N LEU A 66 -8.49 -5.22 -8.26
CA LEU A 66 -7.12 -4.94 -7.84
C LEU A 66 -6.80 -3.44 -7.90
N LEU A 67 -7.19 -2.76 -8.97
CA LEU A 67 -7.00 -1.30 -9.10
C LEU A 67 -7.80 -0.52 -8.04
N GLY A 68 -9.02 -0.97 -7.73
CA GLY A 68 -9.81 -0.40 -6.64
C GLY A 68 -9.10 -0.53 -5.29
N ARG A 69 -8.47 -1.68 -5.05
CA ARG A 69 -7.71 -1.93 -3.81
C ARG A 69 -6.42 -1.11 -3.75
N CYS A 70 -5.65 -1.03 -4.84
CA CYS A 70 -4.44 -0.22 -4.91
C CYS A 70 -4.72 1.25 -4.57
N LYS A 71 -5.82 1.82 -5.09
CA LYS A 71 -6.25 3.18 -4.73
C LYS A 71 -6.50 3.36 -3.23
N MET A 72 -7.04 2.33 -2.58
CA MET A 72 -7.30 2.37 -1.14
C MET A 72 -5.99 2.30 -0.35
N GLU A 73 -5.04 1.44 -0.75
CA GLU A 73 -3.74 1.34 -0.10
C GLU A 73 -2.90 2.61 -0.28
N LEU A 74 -2.94 3.26 -1.46
CA LEU A 74 -2.32 4.56 -1.66
C LEU A 74 -2.85 5.60 -0.66
N LYS A 75 -4.18 5.66 -0.47
CA LYS A 75 -4.78 6.54 0.54
C LYS A 75 -4.34 6.19 1.96
N ASN A 76 -4.17 4.90 2.27
CA ASN A 76 -3.66 4.47 3.58
C ASN A 76 -2.21 4.95 3.77
N MET A 77 -1.42 4.97 2.71
CA MET A 77 -0.04 5.45 2.74
C MET A 77 0.01 6.96 2.97
N ASP A 78 -0.76 7.73 2.22
CA ASP A 78 -0.88 9.19 2.43
C ASP A 78 -1.27 9.51 3.87
N ASN A 79 -2.24 8.79 4.44
CA ASN A 79 -2.65 8.99 5.83
C ASN A 79 -1.52 8.68 6.82
N LEU A 80 -0.77 7.59 6.59
CA LEU A 80 0.33 7.19 7.46
C LEU A 80 1.49 8.18 7.38
N GLU A 81 1.81 8.70 6.19
CA GLU A 81 2.81 9.75 5.99
C GLU A 81 2.44 11.01 6.78
N ASN A 82 1.20 11.45 6.69
CA ASN A 82 0.70 12.58 7.49
C ASN A 82 0.82 12.33 9.00
N GLU A 83 0.47 11.13 9.48
CA GLU A 83 0.62 10.76 10.90
C GLU A 83 2.09 10.76 11.36
N ILE A 84 3.00 10.33 10.48
CA ILE A 84 4.46 10.34 10.73
C ILE A 84 4.96 11.79 10.80
N ASP A 85 4.57 12.65 9.86
CA ASP A 85 4.95 14.06 9.85
C ASP A 85 4.48 14.80 11.11
N ASP A 86 3.24 14.57 11.52
CA ASP A 86 2.69 15.10 12.78
C ASP A 86 3.49 14.62 13.99
N PHE A 87 3.87 13.35 14.02
CA PHE A 87 4.71 12.79 15.08
C PHE A 87 6.11 13.41 15.11
N LEU A 88 6.74 13.62 13.95
CA LEU A 88 8.04 14.27 13.84
C LEU A 88 7.97 15.74 14.29
N ASN A 89 6.90 16.45 13.95
CA ASN A 89 6.66 17.82 14.41
C ASN A 89 6.45 17.87 15.94
N GLN A 90 5.72 16.94 16.52
CA GLN A 90 5.59 16.81 17.98
C GLN A 90 6.96 16.60 18.65
N LYS A 91 7.80 15.71 18.11
CA LYS A 91 9.17 15.49 18.61
C LYS A 91 10.02 16.77 18.55
N LYS A 92 9.92 17.56 17.47
CA LYS A 92 10.62 18.86 17.34
C LYS A 92 10.17 19.84 18.42
N ILE A 93 8.86 20.03 18.61
CA ILE A 93 8.31 20.95 19.62
C ILE A 93 8.83 20.59 21.02
N ILE A 94 8.82 19.31 21.39
CA ILE A 94 9.32 18.83 22.68
C ILE A 94 10.84 19.08 22.85
N LYS A 95 11.62 18.97 21.78
CA LYS A 95 13.07 19.20 21.80
C LYS A 95 13.43 20.69 21.99
N TYR A 96 12.57 21.60 21.55
CA TYR A 96 12.79 23.04 21.62
C TYR A 96 11.92 23.76 22.67
N ALA A 97 11.12 23.04 23.45
CA ALA A 97 10.38 23.63 24.55
C ALA A 97 11.38 24.13 25.62
N PRO A 98 11.41 25.45 25.93
CA PRO A 98 12.31 25.98 26.94
C PRO A 98 11.98 25.31 28.27
N HIS A 99 12.99 24.74 28.92
CA HIS A 99 12.89 24.22 30.27
C HIS A 99 12.38 25.33 31.19
N ARG A 100 11.10 25.28 31.57
CA ARG A 100 10.56 26.02 32.71
C ARG A 100 10.53 25.09 33.91
#